data_AF-A0A932B1F8-F1
#
_entry.id   AF-A0A932B1F8-F1
#
_cell.length_a   1.000
_cell.length_b   1.000
_cell.length_c   1.000
_cell.angle_alpha   90.00
_cell.angle_beta   90.00
_cell.angle_gamma   90.00
#
_symmetry.space_group_name_H-M   'P 1'
#
loop_
_entity.id
_entity.type
_entity.pdbx_description
1 polymer ?
#
loop_
_entity_poly.entity_id
_entity_poly.type
_entity_poly.pdbx_seq_one_letter_code
_entity_poly.pdbx_strand_id
1 'polypeptide(L)'
;MSTLDHIEGHVPPLHMLNPLQRIKELNTLGRALTHYGPADLWEMDTVHLPAALGHLRRRVRQFAQTHMAPHVRLLDEAEHAQPGTLHPAARQLLVKAGYEGLMSNVVPAPLGSASLWDMRFSPAYRMAIQVEEMSAVCAGQMLLLSAHQLGLAPVLLSGDLKAMWRFIRPMHQDFMQGRPHLFAYAITEPTAGSDAEDGHGAHTNRPRVVARRVTGGYRISGQKCYISGGDVARKVAVFAALEGEGFDSWTCFMLDASNPGMSARRTELKMGMRASSAAELTFEDAFVSDADVIGGLRKGWALNRATLNASRYPVAAMAVGIARRACELALNHAMDTRLGGRPLISYQEVQLQLAQMVAETRTIRSLLWQQASGSQQARQAGACISKFMATDRAQAICEMGMALMAEHGTRTAAWHLGQSALPGMYVADLPVTTAAAHAAGHDCWGYPKIIVPIDFQLRDRDLDCGVRSEDGQAQLCRLHGRIGAGVKMSAPNLMTYTLFKGQLWRTVINTRGRMRHALGGDVTLQCDGGGDHPLSQRLRALGLHGATPLMVQSIQGMQAILPAGVPVT
;
A
#
# COMPACT_ATOMS: atom_id res chain seq x y z
N MET A 1 43.31 -5.60 10.47
CA MET A 1 42.00 -5.95 9.91
C MET A 1 41.07 -6.26 11.07
N SER A 2 40.18 -5.33 11.38
CA SER A 2 39.42 -5.32 12.63
C SER A 2 38.28 -6.34 12.59
N THR A 3 38.32 -7.31 13.50
CA THR A 3 37.30 -8.33 13.77
C THR A 3 36.07 -7.74 14.48
N LEU A 4 35.49 -6.67 13.92
CA LEU A 4 34.36 -5.97 14.53
C LEU A 4 33.05 -6.74 14.30
N ASP A 5 32.54 -7.26 15.41
CA ASP A 5 31.13 -7.36 15.80
C ASP A 5 30.23 -8.14 14.85
N HIS A 6 30.33 -9.47 14.94
CA HIS A 6 29.21 -10.39 14.73
C HIS A 6 28.76 -10.91 16.11
N ILE A 7 27.49 -11.32 16.23
CA ILE A 7 26.98 -11.98 17.44
C ILE A 7 27.93 -13.15 17.78
N GLU A 8 28.24 -13.30 19.07
CA GLU A 8 29.05 -14.39 19.60
C GLU A 8 28.60 -15.74 19.01
N GLY A 9 29.49 -16.41 18.27
CA GLY A 9 29.20 -17.67 17.58
C GLY A 9 28.93 -17.61 16.07
N HIS A 10 28.90 -16.43 15.43
CA HIS A 10 28.71 -16.30 13.98
C HIS A 10 29.91 -15.68 13.25
N VAL A 11 30.21 -16.20 12.04
CA VAL A 11 31.35 -15.75 11.22
C VAL A 11 30.92 -14.73 10.16
N PRO A 12 31.77 -13.75 9.80
CA PRO A 12 31.48 -12.79 8.74
C PRO A 12 31.16 -13.42 7.37
N PRO A 13 30.40 -12.75 6.50
CA PRO A 13 30.18 -13.20 5.11
C PRO A 13 31.45 -13.35 4.28
N LEU A 14 32.57 -12.73 4.67
CA LEU A 14 33.85 -12.87 3.99
C LEU A 14 34.78 -13.89 4.67
N HIS A 15 34.32 -14.56 5.73
CA HIS A 15 35.11 -15.53 6.47
C HIS A 15 35.37 -16.79 5.64
N MET A 16 36.51 -17.45 5.89
CA MET A 16 36.91 -18.68 5.19
C MET A 16 35.96 -19.87 5.39
N LEU A 17 35.05 -19.80 6.38
CA LEU A 17 34.01 -20.81 6.60
C LEU A 17 32.71 -20.47 5.88
N ASN A 18 32.66 -19.40 5.08
CA ASN A 18 31.49 -19.11 4.25
C ASN A 18 31.28 -20.25 3.24
N PRO A 19 30.08 -20.88 3.18
CA PRO A 19 29.84 -21.97 2.24
C PRO A 19 29.94 -21.56 0.76
N LEU A 20 29.79 -20.28 0.40
CA LEU A 20 30.10 -19.75 -0.95
C LEU A 20 31.55 -20.04 -1.36
N GLN A 21 32.47 -20.01 -0.41
CA GLN A 21 33.88 -20.30 -0.65
C GLN A 21 34.12 -21.81 -0.66
N ARG A 22 33.50 -22.55 0.27
CA ARG A 22 33.73 -24.00 0.45
C ARG A 22 33.05 -24.90 -0.57
N ILE A 23 31.90 -24.51 -1.10
CA ILE A 23 31.22 -25.32 -2.14
C ILE A 23 32.04 -25.40 -3.44
N LYS A 24 32.97 -24.47 -3.65
CA LYS A 24 33.93 -24.55 -4.77
C LYS A 24 34.92 -25.72 -4.63
N GLU A 25 35.13 -26.21 -3.42
CA GLU A 25 36.03 -27.33 -3.11
C GLU A 25 35.36 -28.70 -3.36
N LEU A 26 34.04 -28.74 -3.58
CA LEU A 26 33.34 -29.97 -3.93
C LEU A 26 33.77 -30.49 -5.31
N ASN A 27 33.84 -31.82 -5.44
CA ASN A 27 34.07 -32.46 -6.73
C ASN A 27 32.92 -32.17 -7.73
N THR A 28 33.10 -32.55 -8.99
CA THR A 28 32.13 -32.24 -10.06
C THR A 28 30.72 -32.76 -9.75
N LEU A 29 30.60 -33.95 -9.18
CA LEU A 29 29.31 -34.51 -8.78
C LEU A 29 28.67 -33.71 -7.62
N GLY A 30 29.46 -33.35 -6.61
CA GLY A 30 29.00 -32.52 -5.49
C GLY A 30 28.53 -31.14 -5.96
N ARG A 31 29.26 -30.51 -6.90
CA ARG A 31 28.85 -29.24 -7.52
C ARG A 31 27.64 -29.36 -8.45
N ALA A 32 27.40 -30.53 -9.04
CA ALA A 32 26.20 -30.79 -9.83
C ALA A 32 24.95 -30.98 -8.95
N LEU A 33 25.12 -31.51 -7.73
CA LEU A 33 24.04 -31.78 -6.78
C LEU A 33 23.79 -30.64 -5.78
N THR A 34 24.68 -29.66 -5.70
CA THR A 34 24.58 -28.54 -4.75
C THR A 34 24.74 -27.20 -5.45
N HIS A 35 23.89 -26.24 -5.09
CA HIS A 35 23.97 -24.88 -5.62
C HIS A 35 23.93 -23.88 -4.46
N TYR A 36 24.95 -23.04 -4.38
CA TYR A 36 25.10 -21.99 -3.35
C TYR A 36 25.47 -20.65 -3.95
N GLY A 37 25.48 -20.52 -5.28
CA GLY A 37 25.75 -19.25 -5.94
C GLY A 37 24.66 -18.22 -5.59
N PRO A 38 25.01 -16.91 -5.52
CA PRO A 38 23.99 -15.87 -5.44
C PRO A 38 23.12 -15.97 -6.69
N ALA A 39 21.85 -16.28 -6.50
CA ALA A 39 20.87 -16.31 -7.57
C ALA A 39 20.02 -15.05 -7.49
N ASP A 40 19.79 -14.42 -8.63
CA ASP A 40 18.83 -13.34 -8.73
C ASP A 40 17.46 -13.87 -8.28
N LEU A 41 16.89 -13.25 -7.24
CA LEU A 41 15.64 -13.72 -6.61
C LEU A 41 14.50 -13.80 -7.64
N TRP A 42 14.51 -12.92 -8.62
CA TRP A 42 13.50 -12.90 -9.68
C TRP A 42 13.70 -14.08 -10.65
N GLU A 43 14.92 -14.35 -11.12
CA GLU A 43 15.22 -15.50 -11.98
C GLU A 43 14.94 -16.84 -11.29
N MET A 44 15.24 -16.97 -9.99
CA MET A 44 14.89 -18.17 -9.22
C MET A 44 13.39 -18.47 -9.27
N ASP A 45 12.54 -17.46 -9.19
CA ASP A 45 11.11 -17.67 -9.28
C ASP A 45 10.66 -17.89 -10.75
N THR A 46 11.36 -17.30 -11.72
CA THR A 46 11.03 -17.41 -13.16
C THR A 46 11.34 -18.78 -13.73
N VAL A 47 12.45 -19.42 -13.33
CA VAL A 47 12.86 -20.74 -13.86
C VAL A 47 11.86 -21.86 -13.52
N HIS A 48 11.07 -21.69 -12.46
CA HIS A 48 10.03 -22.64 -12.07
C HIS A 48 8.72 -22.47 -12.87
N LEU A 49 8.59 -21.42 -13.67
CA LEU A 49 7.43 -21.23 -14.52
C LEU A 49 7.50 -22.10 -15.78
N PRO A 50 6.36 -22.60 -16.29
CA PRO A 50 6.28 -23.10 -17.65
C PRO A 50 6.87 -22.10 -18.65
N ALA A 51 7.60 -22.57 -19.67
CA ALA A 51 8.34 -21.69 -20.59
C ALA A 51 7.52 -20.51 -21.13
N ALA A 52 6.28 -20.77 -21.59
CA ALA A 52 5.36 -19.73 -22.08
C ALA A 52 5.05 -18.64 -21.03
N LEU A 53 4.86 -19.04 -19.77
CA LEU A 53 4.64 -18.11 -18.65
C LEU A 53 5.92 -17.36 -18.27
N GLY A 54 7.08 -18.00 -18.34
CA GLY A 54 8.38 -17.35 -18.20
C GLY A 54 8.64 -16.31 -19.30
N HIS A 55 8.27 -16.60 -20.55
CA HIS A 55 8.32 -15.63 -21.66
C HIS A 55 7.36 -14.47 -21.44
N LEU A 56 6.13 -14.73 -20.99
CA LEU A 56 5.18 -13.69 -20.62
C LEU A 56 5.75 -12.78 -19.52
N ARG A 57 6.30 -13.36 -18.45
CA ARG A 57 6.88 -12.61 -17.33
C ARG A 57 8.02 -11.69 -17.80
N ARG A 58 8.96 -12.21 -18.61
CA ARG A 58 10.05 -11.42 -19.20
C ARG A 58 9.52 -10.28 -20.08
N ARG A 59 8.56 -10.57 -20.97
CA ARG A 59 7.97 -9.56 -21.85
C ARG A 59 7.28 -8.45 -21.07
N VAL A 60 6.48 -8.79 -20.05
CA VAL A 60 5.80 -7.80 -19.23
C VAL A 60 6.78 -6.99 -18.37
N ARG A 61 7.82 -7.63 -17.82
CA ARG A 61 8.89 -6.93 -17.09
C ARG A 61 9.59 -5.91 -18.00
N GLN A 62 9.94 -6.31 -19.23
CA GLN A 62 10.53 -5.41 -20.21
C GLN A 62 9.60 -4.23 -20.54
N PHE A 63 8.31 -4.50 -20.77
CA PHE A 63 7.31 -3.46 -20.99
C PHE A 63 7.24 -2.48 -19.82
N ALA A 64 7.15 -3.00 -18.59
CA ALA A 64 7.05 -2.18 -17.39
C ALA A 64 8.32 -1.33 -17.19
N GLN A 65 9.50 -1.89 -17.40
CA GLN A 65 10.75 -1.15 -17.29
C GLN A 65 10.91 -0.09 -18.39
N THR A 66 10.48 -0.38 -19.61
CA THR A 66 10.70 0.53 -20.75
C THR A 66 9.64 1.63 -20.83
N HIS A 67 8.38 1.29 -20.55
CA HIS A 67 7.25 2.16 -20.81
C HIS A 67 6.57 2.69 -19.54
N MET A 68 6.63 1.96 -18.42
CA MET A 68 6.01 2.42 -17.17
C MET A 68 6.99 3.19 -16.28
N ALA A 69 8.21 2.64 -16.09
CA ALA A 69 9.21 3.19 -15.18
C ALA A 69 9.54 4.68 -15.42
N PRO A 70 9.68 5.17 -16.68
CA PRO A 70 9.95 6.58 -16.93
C PRO A 70 8.84 7.53 -16.48
N HIS A 71 7.62 7.05 -16.31
CA HIS A 71 6.44 7.87 -16.01
C HIS A 71 5.95 7.74 -14.56
N VAL A 72 6.62 6.93 -13.72
CA VAL A 72 6.14 6.64 -12.35
C VAL A 72 5.99 7.91 -11.53
N ARG A 73 7.07 8.68 -11.41
CA ARG A 73 7.08 9.93 -10.65
C ARG A 73 6.15 10.97 -11.26
N LEU A 74 6.23 11.16 -12.58
CA LEU A 74 5.40 12.13 -13.31
C LEU A 74 3.91 11.92 -13.07
N LEU A 75 3.41 10.69 -13.21
CA LEU A 75 1.98 10.40 -13.09
C LEU A 75 1.51 10.32 -11.63
N ASP A 76 2.41 10.07 -10.68
CA ASP A 76 2.08 10.09 -9.26
C ASP A 76 2.06 11.54 -8.74
N GLU A 77 3.02 12.39 -9.12
CA GLU A 77 3.09 13.79 -8.68
C GLU A 77 2.13 14.72 -9.43
N ALA A 78 1.64 14.32 -10.61
CA ALA A 78 0.67 15.11 -11.37
C ALA A 78 -0.56 15.47 -10.52
N GLU A 79 -1.11 16.66 -10.79
CA GLU A 79 -2.40 17.05 -10.23
C GLU A 79 -3.48 16.03 -10.61
N HIS A 80 -4.46 15.88 -9.73
CA HIS A 80 -5.60 15.01 -10.02
C HIS A 80 -6.33 15.55 -11.25
N ALA A 81 -6.37 14.73 -12.30
CA ALA A 81 -6.99 15.09 -13.56
C ALA A 81 -8.48 15.41 -13.35
N GLN A 82 -8.96 16.45 -14.05
CA GLN A 82 -10.38 16.75 -14.13
C GLN A 82 -11.13 15.55 -14.75
N PRO A 83 -12.39 15.31 -14.38
CA PRO A 83 -13.16 14.19 -14.93
C PRO A 83 -13.13 14.16 -16.47
N GLY A 84 -12.86 12.99 -17.02
CA GLY A 84 -12.81 12.77 -18.48
C GLY A 84 -11.50 13.21 -19.13
N THR A 85 -10.55 13.74 -18.36
CA THR A 85 -9.22 14.09 -18.84
C THR A 85 -8.20 13.03 -18.43
N LEU A 86 -7.23 12.78 -19.29
CA LEU A 86 -6.16 11.82 -19.03
C LEU A 86 -4.82 12.48 -19.33
N HIS A 87 -3.86 12.32 -18.43
CA HIS A 87 -2.51 12.84 -18.64
C HIS A 87 -1.91 12.25 -19.94
N PRO A 88 -1.24 13.04 -20.79
CA PRO A 88 -0.71 12.57 -22.09
C PRO A 88 0.18 11.33 -21.98
N ALA A 89 1.06 11.27 -20.96
CA ALA A 89 1.89 10.09 -20.71
C ALA A 89 1.07 8.83 -20.35
N ALA A 90 -0.01 8.98 -19.57
CA ALA A 90 -0.91 7.87 -19.26
C ALA A 90 -1.66 7.41 -20.52
N ARG A 91 -2.05 8.34 -21.40
CA ARG A 91 -2.65 8.01 -22.71
C ARG A 91 -1.68 7.23 -23.59
N GLN A 92 -0.44 7.67 -23.70
CA GLN A 92 0.60 6.98 -24.47
C GLN A 92 0.85 5.56 -23.94
N LEU A 93 0.86 5.40 -22.62
CA LEU A 93 0.99 4.09 -21.99
C LEU A 93 -0.17 3.16 -22.35
N LEU A 94 -1.42 3.64 -22.31
CA LEU A 94 -2.60 2.86 -22.73
C LEU A 94 -2.52 2.44 -24.21
N VAL A 95 -2.13 3.37 -25.08
CA VAL A 95 -1.96 3.10 -26.52
C VAL A 95 -0.94 1.98 -26.73
N LYS A 96 0.22 2.09 -26.07
CA LYS A 96 1.30 1.13 -26.19
C LYS A 96 0.91 -0.24 -25.61
N ALA A 97 0.30 -0.28 -24.43
CA ALA A 97 -0.17 -1.52 -23.80
C ALA A 97 -1.26 -2.22 -24.62
N GLY A 98 -2.18 -1.46 -25.20
CA GLY A 98 -3.21 -1.95 -26.10
C GLY A 98 -2.61 -2.57 -27.35
N TYR A 99 -1.71 -1.85 -28.03
CA TYR A 99 -1.04 -2.30 -29.25
C TYR A 99 -0.19 -3.56 -29.03
N GLU A 100 0.52 -3.67 -27.90
CA GLU A 100 1.26 -4.89 -27.54
C GLU A 100 0.36 -6.04 -27.06
N GLY A 101 -0.95 -5.83 -27.02
CA GLY A 101 -1.92 -6.85 -26.68
C GLY A 101 -1.98 -7.17 -25.17
N LEU A 102 -1.38 -6.37 -24.29
CA LEU A 102 -1.43 -6.60 -22.84
C LEU A 102 -2.82 -6.32 -22.25
N MET A 103 -3.66 -5.56 -22.97
CA MET A 103 -5.02 -5.21 -22.56
C MET A 103 -6.10 -6.09 -23.21
N SER A 104 -5.75 -7.02 -24.10
CA SER A 104 -6.73 -7.93 -24.75
C SER A 104 -6.34 -9.40 -24.67
N ASN A 105 -5.38 -9.75 -23.81
CA ASN A 105 -4.82 -11.10 -23.71
C ASN A 105 -5.65 -12.07 -22.85
N VAL A 106 -6.83 -11.66 -22.38
CA VAL A 106 -7.76 -12.55 -21.67
C VAL A 106 -8.55 -13.46 -22.63
N VAL A 107 -8.65 -13.07 -23.91
CA VAL A 107 -9.31 -13.82 -24.99
C VAL A 107 -8.37 -14.07 -26.17
N PRO A 108 -8.53 -15.19 -26.88
CA PRO A 108 -7.70 -15.51 -28.04
C PRO A 108 -8.07 -14.70 -29.28
N ALA A 109 -7.17 -14.67 -30.25
CA ALA A 109 -7.46 -14.17 -31.60
C ALA A 109 -8.66 -14.92 -32.22
N PRO A 110 -9.53 -14.25 -33.01
CA PRO A 110 -9.44 -12.85 -33.45
C PRO A 110 -10.11 -11.84 -32.50
N LEU A 111 -10.68 -12.27 -31.37
CA LEU A 111 -11.36 -11.37 -30.42
C LEU A 111 -10.37 -10.60 -29.53
N GLY A 112 -9.20 -11.18 -29.27
CA GLY A 112 -8.13 -10.53 -28.54
C GLY A 112 -6.75 -10.96 -29.01
N SER A 113 -5.77 -10.76 -28.15
CA SER A 113 -4.34 -10.88 -28.47
C SER A 113 -3.71 -12.17 -27.95
N ALA A 114 -4.44 -12.99 -27.20
CA ALA A 114 -3.85 -14.18 -26.61
C ALA A 114 -3.63 -15.27 -27.65
N SER A 115 -2.51 -16.01 -27.54
CA SER A 115 -2.32 -17.19 -28.38
C SER A 115 -3.15 -18.36 -27.85
N LEU A 116 -3.55 -19.27 -28.75
CA LEU A 116 -4.22 -20.52 -28.35
C LEU A 116 -3.34 -21.38 -27.42
N TRP A 117 -2.01 -21.29 -27.58
CA TRP A 117 -1.06 -21.98 -26.72
C TRP A 117 -1.08 -21.46 -25.28
N ASP A 118 -1.24 -20.15 -25.10
CA ASP A 118 -1.36 -19.51 -23.78
C ASP A 118 -2.70 -19.83 -23.10
N MET A 119 -3.76 -20.12 -23.87
CA MET A 119 -5.08 -20.48 -23.34
C MET A 119 -5.08 -21.77 -22.52
N ARG A 120 -4.05 -22.62 -22.63
CA ARG A 120 -3.89 -23.78 -21.74
C ARG A 120 -3.78 -23.37 -20.27
N PHE A 121 -3.24 -22.17 -20.01
CA PHE A 121 -3.02 -21.66 -18.66
C PHE A 121 -4.20 -20.81 -18.26
N SER A 122 -4.60 -20.92 -17.00
CA SER A 122 -5.75 -20.17 -16.49
C SER A 122 -5.58 -18.66 -16.72
N PRO A 123 -6.66 -17.94 -17.01
CA PRO A 123 -6.62 -16.48 -17.08
C PRO A 123 -6.06 -15.85 -15.80
N ALA A 124 -6.42 -16.42 -14.64
CA ALA A 124 -5.93 -15.97 -13.34
C ALA A 124 -4.41 -16.05 -13.22
N TYR A 125 -3.78 -17.12 -13.71
CA TYR A 125 -2.33 -17.29 -13.60
C TYR A 125 -1.57 -16.34 -14.53
N ARG A 126 -2.05 -16.20 -15.77
CA ARG A 126 -1.48 -15.26 -16.74
C ARG A 126 -1.61 -13.81 -16.25
N MET A 127 -2.76 -13.45 -15.68
CA MET A 127 -2.99 -12.14 -15.08
C MET A 127 -2.16 -11.92 -13.83
N ALA A 128 -1.99 -12.93 -12.97
CA ALA A 128 -1.15 -12.80 -11.78
C ALA A 128 0.30 -12.47 -12.15
N ILE A 129 0.85 -13.14 -13.18
CA ILE A 129 2.19 -12.86 -13.69
C ILE A 129 2.30 -11.45 -14.24
N GLN A 130 1.35 -11.04 -15.10
CA GLN A 130 1.36 -9.71 -15.70
C GLN A 130 1.26 -8.59 -14.64
N VAL A 131 0.31 -8.73 -13.72
CA VAL A 131 0.04 -7.72 -12.70
C VAL A 131 1.17 -7.62 -11.69
N GLU A 132 1.80 -8.74 -11.30
CA GLU A 132 2.97 -8.72 -10.41
C GLU A 132 4.11 -7.89 -11.02
N GLU A 133 4.45 -8.13 -12.29
CA GLU A 133 5.54 -7.41 -12.97
C GLU A 133 5.27 -5.92 -13.13
N MET A 134 4.04 -5.56 -13.52
CA MET A 134 3.63 -4.15 -13.64
C MET A 134 3.61 -3.44 -12.28
N SER A 135 3.12 -4.11 -11.24
CA SER A 135 2.98 -3.51 -9.90
C SER A 135 4.31 -3.33 -9.19
N ALA A 136 5.31 -4.17 -9.49
CA ALA A 136 6.67 -3.97 -9.01
C ALA A 136 7.32 -2.69 -9.57
N VAL A 137 6.82 -2.14 -10.68
CA VAL A 137 7.23 -0.82 -11.18
C VAL A 137 6.33 0.27 -10.63
N CYS A 138 5.02 0.17 -10.83
CA CYS A 138 4.05 1.13 -10.30
C CYS A 138 2.64 0.55 -10.25
N ALA A 139 2.10 0.39 -9.05
CA ALA A 139 0.74 -0.10 -8.84
C ALA A 139 -0.34 0.85 -9.41
N GLY A 140 -0.11 2.16 -9.44
CA GLY A 140 -1.06 3.13 -10.02
C GLY A 140 -1.21 3.00 -11.53
N GLN A 141 -0.08 2.92 -12.24
CA GLN A 141 -0.09 2.69 -13.69
C GLN A 141 -0.59 1.28 -14.03
N MET A 142 -0.24 0.27 -13.22
CA MET A 142 -0.81 -1.07 -13.36
C MET A 142 -2.34 -1.01 -13.23
N LEU A 143 -2.87 -0.33 -12.21
CA LEU A 143 -4.31 -0.21 -12.00
C LEU A 143 -5.00 0.46 -13.20
N LEU A 144 -4.39 1.50 -13.78
CA LEU A 144 -4.86 2.14 -15.01
C LEU A 144 -4.97 1.13 -16.18
N LEU A 145 -4.00 0.23 -16.33
CA LEU A 145 -3.98 -0.78 -17.39
C LEU A 145 -4.90 -1.98 -17.12
N SER A 146 -5.07 -2.37 -15.86
CA SER A 146 -5.74 -3.61 -15.48
C SER A 146 -7.17 -3.44 -14.99
N ALA A 147 -7.58 -2.25 -14.50
CA ALA A 147 -8.98 -1.99 -14.11
C ALA A 147 -9.96 -2.22 -15.28
N HIS A 148 -9.49 -1.99 -16.51
CA HIS A 148 -10.24 -2.30 -17.72
C HIS A 148 -10.67 -3.78 -17.80
N GLN A 149 -9.82 -4.72 -17.37
CA GLN A 149 -10.17 -6.15 -17.36
C GLN A 149 -11.28 -6.46 -16.37
N LEU A 150 -11.37 -5.71 -15.26
CA LEU A 150 -12.47 -5.82 -14.30
C LEU A 150 -13.78 -5.36 -14.93
N GLY A 151 -13.78 -4.24 -15.66
CA GLY A 151 -14.95 -3.76 -16.39
C GLY A 151 -15.39 -4.69 -17.52
N LEU A 152 -14.46 -5.41 -18.14
CA LEU A 152 -14.74 -6.37 -19.20
C LEU A 152 -15.25 -7.72 -18.67
N ALA A 153 -14.88 -8.10 -17.44
CA ALA A 153 -15.16 -9.41 -16.87
C ALA A 153 -16.64 -9.84 -16.90
N PRO A 154 -17.65 -8.97 -16.66
CA PRO A 154 -19.05 -9.35 -16.77
C PRO A 154 -19.43 -9.89 -18.15
N VAL A 155 -18.87 -9.33 -19.23
CA VAL A 155 -19.12 -9.81 -20.60
C VAL A 155 -18.56 -11.22 -20.76
N LEU A 156 -17.33 -11.46 -20.32
CA LEU A 156 -16.67 -12.77 -20.40
C LEU A 156 -17.39 -13.83 -19.57
N LEU A 157 -17.74 -13.49 -18.33
CA LEU A 157 -18.33 -14.42 -17.37
C LEU A 157 -19.81 -14.67 -17.61
N SER A 158 -20.49 -13.80 -18.38
CA SER A 158 -21.87 -14.06 -18.82
C SER A 158 -21.98 -15.25 -19.77
N GLY A 159 -20.90 -15.61 -20.47
CA GLY A 159 -20.91 -16.64 -21.52
C GLY A 159 -21.67 -16.22 -22.79
N ASP A 160 -22.14 -14.97 -22.89
CA ASP A 160 -22.84 -14.49 -24.07
C ASP A 160 -21.86 -14.15 -25.20
N LEU A 161 -21.76 -15.08 -26.17
CA LEU A 161 -20.92 -14.92 -27.35
C LEU A 161 -21.31 -13.67 -28.16
N LYS A 162 -22.61 -13.31 -28.25
CA LYS A 162 -23.04 -12.11 -29.00
C LYS A 162 -22.52 -10.85 -28.31
N ALA A 163 -22.61 -10.78 -26.99
CA ALA A 163 -22.03 -9.67 -26.22
C ALA A 163 -20.50 -9.62 -26.38
N MET A 164 -19.80 -10.76 -26.36
CA MET A 164 -18.36 -10.82 -26.61
C MET A 164 -18.00 -10.25 -27.99
N TRP A 165 -18.69 -10.66 -29.05
CA TRP A 165 -18.48 -10.12 -30.40
C TRP A 165 -18.81 -8.63 -30.51
N ARG A 166 -19.85 -8.15 -29.81
CA ARG A 166 -20.27 -6.76 -29.86
C ARG A 166 -19.35 -5.81 -29.08
N PHE A 167 -18.79 -6.25 -27.97
CA PHE A 167 -18.01 -5.38 -27.08
C PHE A 167 -16.49 -5.62 -27.15
N ILE A 168 -16.04 -6.88 -27.22
CA ILE A 168 -14.61 -7.20 -27.15
C ILE A 168 -13.94 -6.96 -28.51
N ARG A 169 -14.60 -7.33 -29.61
CA ARG A 169 -14.01 -7.15 -30.95
C ARG A 169 -13.73 -5.67 -31.27
N PRO A 170 -14.67 -4.71 -31.10
CA PRO A 170 -14.36 -3.31 -31.37
C PRO A 170 -13.29 -2.75 -30.44
N MET A 171 -13.29 -3.17 -29.17
CA MET A 171 -12.23 -2.82 -28.22
C MET A 171 -10.86 -3.27 -28.70
N HIS A 172 -10.71 -4.54 -29.09
CA HIS A 172 -9.44 -5.06 -29.59
C HIS A 172 -9.01 -4.36 -30.89
N GLN A 173 -9.96 -4.11 -31.81
CA GLN A 173 -9.69 -3.36 -33.04
C GLN A 173 -9.21 -1.93 -32.76
N ASP A 174 -9.84 -1.24 -31.81
CA ASP A 174 -9.43 0.11 -31.38
C ASP A 174 -8.01 0.09 -30.81
N PHE A 175 -7.67 -0.89 -29.96
CA PHE A 175 -6.30 -1.05 -29.45
C PHE A 175 -5.28 -1.27 -30.57
N MET A 176 -5.58 -2.09 -31.57
CA MET A 176 -4.70 -2.32 -32.73
C MET A 176 -4.52 -1.07 -33.61
N GLN A 177 -5.46 -0.12 -33.53
CA GLN A 177 -5.39 1.18 -34.20
C GLN A 177 -4.81 2.28 -33.30
N GLY A 178 -4.28 1.93 -32.13
CA GLY A 178 -3.71 2.88 -31.18
C GLY A 178 -4.76 3.80 -30.52
N ARG A 179 -6.02 3.37 -30.44
CA ARG A 179 -7.10 4.09 -29.76
C ARG A 179 -7.44 3.38 -28.44
N PRO A 180 -7.23 4.00 -27.26
CA PRO A 180 -7.64 3.40 -26.00
C PRO A 180 -9.16 3.16 -25.96
N HIS A 181 -9.56 1.95 -25.56
CA HIS A 181 -10.96 1.58 -25.39
C HIS A 181 -11.10 0.82 -24.08
N LEU A 182 -11.34 1.55 -22.98
CA LEU A 182 -11.38 0.95 -21.64
C LEU A 182 -12.81 0.63 -21.21
N PHE A 183 -12.92 -0.36 -20.33
CA PHE A 183 -14.16 -0.70 -19.62
C PHE A 183 -14.02 -0.30 -18.15
N ALA A 184 -15.12 0.12 -17.52
CA ALA A 184 -15.18 0.36 -16.07
C ALA A 184 -16.22 -0.54 -15.41
N TYR A 185 -16.03 -0.81 -14.12
CA TYR A 185 -16.88 -1.70 -13.32
C TYR A 185 -17.54 -0.91 -12.18
N ALA A 186 -18.87 -0.79 -12.22
CA ALA A 186 -19.60 0.12 -11.35
C ALA A 186 -20.60 -0.61 -10.43
N ILE A 187 -20.16 -0.93 -9.21
CA ILE A 187 -20.97 -1.59 -8.17
C ILE A 187 -21.19 -0.71 -6.94
N THR A 188 -20.14 -0.03 -6.47
CA THR A 188 -20.12 0.67 -5.18
C THR A 188 -20.99 1.92 -5.22
N GLU A 189 -21.78 2.09 -4.17
CA GLU A 189 -22.64 3.26 -3.96
C GLU A 189 -22.22 3.97 -2.67
N PRO A 190 -22.52 5.28 -2.51
CA PRO A 190 -22.21 6.00 -1.29
C PRO A 190 -22.76 5.34 -0.02
N THR A 191 -23.87 4.61 -0.14
CA THR A 191 -24.52 3.90 0.97
C THR A 191 -24.26 2.39 0.99
N ALA A 192 -23.51 1.84 0.05
CA ALA A 192 -23.25 0.40 -0.04
C ALA A 192 -21.88 0.09 -0.67
N GLY A 193 -20.94 -0.32 0.17
CA GLY A 193 -19.64 -0.89 -0.24
C GLY A 193 -19.63 -2.40 -0.04
N SER A 194 -19.19 -2.87 1.12
CA SER A 194 -19.18 -4.30 1.46
C SER A 194 -20.55 -4.97 1.40
N ASP A 195 -21.62 -4.22 1.68
CA ASP A 195 -23.00 -4.71 1.59
C ASP A 195 -23.40 -5.14 0.16
N ALA A 196 -22.70 -4.62 -0.85
CA ALA A 196 -22.86 -5.02 -2.24
C ALA A 196 -22.15 -6.35 -2.59
N GLU A 197 -21.40 -6.92 -1.64
CA GLU A 197 -20.68 -8.19 -1.80
C GLU A 197 -21.09 -9.26 -0.79
N ASP A 198 -21.49 -8.85 0.41
CA ASP A 198 -21.89 -9.69 1.52
C ASP A 198 -23.41 -9.99 1.50
N GLY A 199 -23.78 -11.23 1.81
CA GLY A 199 -25.19 -11.66 1.73
C GLY A 199 -26.09 -11.02 2.79
N HIS A 200 -25.58 -10.78 4.00
CA HIS A 200 -26.35 -10.13 5.06
C HIS A 200 -26.51 -8.62 4.76
N GLY A 201 -25.42 -7.98 4.34
CA GLY A 201 -25.47 -6.58 3.90
C GLY A 201 -26.44 -6.38 2.73
N ALA A 202 -26.42 -7.26 1.72
CA ALA A 202 -27.33 -7.18 0.58
C ALA A 202 -28.80 -7.45 0.92
N HIS A 203 -29.06 -8.21 1.99
CA HIS A 203 -30.42 -8.45 2.47
C HIS A 203 -30.97 -7.24 3.25
N THR A 204 -30.12 -6.57 4.02
CA THR A 204 -30.52 -5.50 4.95
C THR A 204 -30.47 -4.11 4.33
N ASN A 205 -29.56 -3.89 3.38
CA ASN A 205 -29.38 -2.62 2.71
C ASN A 205 -30.18 -2.57 1.39
N ARG A 206 -30.48 -1.35 0.91
CA ARG A 206 -31.19 -1.13 -0.36
C ARG A 206 -30.30 -0.38 -1.33
N PRO A 207 -30.12 -0.87 -2.57
CA PRO A 207 -29.38 -0.16 -3.59
C PRO A 207 -30.18 1.08 -4.00
N ARG A 208 -29.48 2.20 -4.18
CA ARG A 208 -30.01 3.49 -4.62
C ARG A 208 -29.91 3.67 -6.13
N VAL A 209 -29.08 2.88 -6.81
CA VAL A 209 -29.05 2.86 -8.27
C VAL A 209 -30.11 1.90 -8.78
N VAL A 210 -31.10 2.46 -9.48
CA VAL A 210 -32.32 1.78 -9.88
C VAL A 210 -32.47 1.83 -11.40
N ALA A 211 -32.90 0.71 -11.98
CA ALA A 211 -33.22 0.55 -13.39
C ALA A 211 -34.74 0.40 -13.56
N ARG A 212 -35.39 1.42 -14.12
CA ARG A 212 -36.83 1.43 -14.42
C ARG A 212 -37.08 0.91 -15.83
N ARG A 213 -38.02 -0.03 -15.99
CA ARG A 213 -38.41 -0.57 -17.30
C ARG A 213 -39.05 0.52 -18.15
N VAL A 214 -38.64 0.62 -19.42
CA VAL A 214 -39.27 1.46 -20.44
C VAL A 214 -39.36 0.69 -21.76
N THR A 215 -40.00 1.27 -22.77
CA THR A 215 -40.06 0.66 -24.12
C THR A 215 -38.65 0.47 -24.68
N GLY A 216 -38.30 -0.78 -25.04
CA GLY A 216 -37.03 -1.16 -25.66
C GLY A 216 -35.81 -1.20 -24.72
N GLY A 217 -35.98 -0.97 -23.42
CA GLY A 217 -34.87 -0.98 -22.49
C GLY A 217 -35.19 -0.54 -21.06
N TYR A 218 -34.21 0.11 -20.41
CA TYR A 218 -34.29 0.60 -19.05
C TYR A 218 -33.78 2.04 -18.96
N ARG A 219 -34.24 2.77 -17.95
CA ARG A 219 -33.69 4.06 -17.53
C ARG A 219 -33.04 3.88 -16.17
N ILE A 220 -31.75 4.18 -16.08
CA ILE A 220 -30.97 4.04 -14.85
C ILE A 220 -30.82 5.41 -14.19
N SER A 221 -31.11 5.46 -12.89
CA SER A 221 -30.95 6.68 -12.08
C SER A 221 -30.25 6.36 -10.77
N GLY A 222 -29.39 7.26 -10.30
CA GLY A 222 -28.65 7.15 -9.05
C GLY A 222 -27.18 7.52 -9.17
N GLN A 223 -26.35 7.02 -8.25
CA GLN A 223 -24.93 7.35 -8.18
C GLN A 223 -24.07 6.16 -7.79
N LYS A 224 -22.94 6.02 -8.48
CA LYS A 224 -21.85 5.09 -8.14
C LYS A 224 -20.61 5.89 -7.73
N CYS A 225 -19.81 5.38 -6.81
CA CYS A 225 -18.59 6.04 -6.33
C CYS A 225 -17.39 5.09 -6.35
N TYR A 226 -16.18 5.66 -6.36
CA TYR A 226 -14.91 4.91 -6.42
C TYR A 226 -14.74 4.04 -7.68
N ILE A 227 -15.27 4.47 -8.83
CA ILE A 227 -15.21 3.70 -10.08
C ILE A 227 -13.88 3.93 -10.77
N SER A 228 -12.95 2.98 -10.61
CA SER A 228 -11.63 3.03 -11.24
C SER A 228 -11.71 3.19 -12.75
N GLY A 229 -11.11 4.25 -13.28
CA GLY A 229 -11.15 4.61 -14.70
C GLY A 229 -12.54 4.96 -15.25
N GLY A 230 -13.56 5.14 -14.38
CA GLY A 230 -14.94 5.38 -14.81
C GLY A 230 -15.14 6.65 -15.62
N ASP A 231 -14.29 7.65 -15.42
CA ASP A 231 -14.29 8.92 -16.13
C ASP A 231 -13.64 8.85 -17.52
N VAL A 232 -12.73 7.90 -17.74
CA VAL A 232 -12.00 7.73 -19.02
C VAL A 232 -12.39 6.46 -19.78
N ALA A 233 -13.24 5.63 -19.20
CA ALA A 233 -13.78 4.44 -19.85
C ALA A 233 -14.67 4.82 -21.03
N ARG A 234 -14.73 3.93 -22.04
CA ARG A 234 -15.67 4.05 -23.16
C ARG A 234 -16.95 3.27 -22.90
N LYS A 235 -16.85 2.21 -22.10
CA LYS A 235 -17.95 1.34 -21.70
C LYS A 235 -17.95 1.18 -20.18
N VAL A 236 -19.13 1.17 -19.56
CA VAL A 236 -19.27 0.99 -18.11
C VAL A 236 -20.25 -0.14 -17.83
N ALA A 237 -19.80 -1.17 -17.13
CA ALA A 237 -20.66 -2.23 -16.60
C ALA A 237 -21.28 -1.76 -15.29
N VAL A 238 -22.54 -1.33 -15.34
CA VAL A 238 -23.30 -0.75 -14.23
C VAL A 238 -24.21 -1.80 -13.61
N PHE A 239 -24.07 -2.04 -12.31
CA PHE A 239 -24.99 -2.90 -11.56
C PHE A 239 -26.06 -2.06 -10.90
N ALA A 240 -27.32 -2.30 -11.26
CA ALA A 240 -28.48 -1.61 -10.73
C ALA A 240 -29.57 -2.61 -10.35
N ALA A 241 -30.35 -2.27 -9.32
CA ALA A 241 -31.54 -3.04 -8.98
C ALA A 241 -32.70 -2.65 -9.90
N LEU A 242 -33.63 -3.55 -10.13
CA LEU A 242 -34.87 -3.20 -10.83
C LEU A 242 -35.74 -2.33 -9.91
N GLU A 243 -36.53 -1.44 -10.50
CA GLU A 243 -37.39 -0.51 -9.75
C GLU A 243 -38.31 -1.23 -8.75
N GLY A 244 -38.25 -0.80 -7.49
CA GLY A 244 -39.01 -1.39 -6.39
C GLY A 244 -38.40 -2.65 -5.76
N GLU A 245 -37.25 -3.13 -6.25
CA GLU A 245 -36.62 -4.38 -5.80
C GLU A 245 -35.26 -4.16 -5.09
N GLY A 246 -34.69 -5.23 -4.52
CA GLY A 246 -33.42 -5.19 -3.78
C GLY A 246 -32.21 -5.65 -4.60
N PHE A 247 -31.10 -5.94 -3.89
CA PHE A 247 -29.87 -6.49 -4.48
C PHE A 247 -30.08 -7.87 -5.14
N ASP A 248 -31.11 -8.62 -4.77
CA ASP A 248 -31.54 -9.86 -5.42
C ASP A 248 -31.98 -9.64 -6.88
N SER A 249 -32.47 -8.45 -7.20
CA SER A 249 -32.85 -8.06 -8.56
C SER A 249 -31.70 -7.49 -9.40
N TRP A 250 -30.49 -7.40 -8.82
CA TRP A 250 -29.36 -6.78 -9.50
C TRP A 250 -29.18 -7.33 -10.90
N THR A 251 -28.95 -6.40 -11.81
CA THR A 251 -28.75 -6.67 -13.22
C THR A 251 -27.55 -5.85 -13.69
N CYS A 252 -26.71 -6.46 -14.53
CA CYS A 252 -25.57 -5.77 -15.13
C CYS A 252 -26.02 -5.14 -16.46
N PHE A 253 -25.80 -3.84 -16.59
CA PHE A 253 -26.12 -3.06 -17.78
C PHE A 253 -24.83 -2.50 -18.38
N MET A 254 -24.63 -2.64 -19.69
CA MET A 254 -23.47 -2.06 -20.37
C MET A 254 -23.82 -0.70 -20.97
N LEU A 255 -23.28 0.38 -20.41
CA LEU A 255 -23.53 1.74 -20.89
C LEU A 255 -22.34 2.28 -21.68
N ASP A 256 -22.62 3.07 -22.71
CA ASP A 256 -21.62 3.92 -23.38
C ASP A 256 -21.28 5.13 -22.53
N ALA A 257 -20.00 5.51 -22.51
CA ALA A 257 -19.52 6.73 -21.86
C ALA A 257 -20.17 8.01 -22.41
N SER A 258 -20.61 7.99 -23.66
CA SER A 258 -21.32 9.09 -24.30
C SER A 258 -22.83 9.10 -24.03
N ASN A 259 -23.34 8.24 -23.15
CA ASN A 259 -24.75 8.24 -22.78
C ASN A 259 -25.10 9.59 -22.14
N PRO A 260 -26.07 10.35 -22.67
CA PRO A 260 -26.37 11.70 -22.18
C PRO A 260 -26.90 11.72 -20.74
N GLY A 261 -27.45 10.60 -20.25
CA GLY A 261 -27.88 10.46 -18.86
C GLY A 261 -26.79 9.96 -17.93
N MET A 262 -25.54 9.79 -18.39
CA MET A 262 -24.41 9.37 -17.55
C MET A 262 -23.30 10.42 -17.58
N SER A 263 -22.76 10.75 -16.42
CA SER A 263 -21.63 11.69 -16.31
C SER A 263 -20.69 11.32 -15.17
N ALA A 264 -19.42 11.68 -15.31
CA ALA A 264 -18.44 11.61 -14.22
C ALA A 264 -18.47 12.94 -13.48
N ARG A 265 -19.09 12.97 -12.30
CA ARG A 265 -19.29 14.19 -11.50
C ARG A 265 -17.97 14.72 -10.95
N ARG A 266 -17.12 13.83 -10.44
CA ARG A 266 -15.78 14.16 -9.95
C ARG A 266 -14.85 12.95 -10.01
N THR A 267 -13.56 13.22 -9.89
CA THR A 267 -12.52 12.22 -9.63
C THR A 267 -12.06 12.34 -8.17
N GLU A 268 -11.77 11.20 -7.56
CA GLU A 268 -11.39 11.11 -6.15
C GLU A 268 -9.93 11.53 -5.93
N LEU A 269 -9.69 12.28 -4.85
CA LEU A 269 -8.37 12.66 -4.39
C LEU A 269 -7.75 11.52 -3.59
N LYS A 270 -6.79 10.81 -4.17
CA LYS A 270 -6.22 9.58 -3.61
C LYS A 270 -4.84 9.81 -3.02
N MET A 271 -4.58 9.12 -1.90
CA MET A 271 -3.25 9.07 -1.26
C MET A 271 -2.20 8.35 -2.13
N GLY A 272 -2.62 7.35 -2.90
CA GLY A 272 -1.74 6.55 -3.76
C GLY A 272 -2.48 6.01 -4.98
N MET A 273 -1.75 5.27 -5.83
CA MET A 273 -2.24 4.79 -7.12
C MET A 273 -2.81 5.92 -8.00
N ARG A 274 -2.22 7.12 -7.90
CA ARG A 274 -2.77 8.37 -8.44
C ARG A 274 -2.84 8.40 -9.97
N ALA A 275 -1.96 7.64 -10.64
CA ALA A 275 -1.97 7.45 -12.08
C ALA A 275 -3.26 6.81 -12.63
N SER A 276 -4.06 6.15 -11.79
CA SER A 276 -5.41 5.67 -12.13
C SER A 276 -6.43 6.57 -11.45
N SER A 277 -7.38 7.10 -12.21
CA SER A 277 -8.52 7.84 -11.66
C SER A 277 -9.52 6.90 -10.99
N ALA A 278 -10.28 7.41 -10.03
CA ALA A 278 -11.49 6.77 -9.53
C ALA A 278 -12.59 7.81 -9.55
N ALA A 279 -13.72 7.48 -10.17
CA ALA A 279 -14.76 8.45 -10.49
C ALA A 279 -16.03 8.23 -9.64
N GLU A 280 -16.69 9.33 -9.35
CA GLU A 280 -18.09 9.35 -8.96
C GLU A 280 -18.93 9.49 -10.23
N LEU A 281 -19.71 8.46 -10.55
CA LEU A 281 -20.58 8.43 -11.72
C LEU A 281 -22.02 8.70 -11.31
N THR A 282 -22.66 9.64 -12.00
CA THR A 282 -24.07 9.99 -11.82
C THR A 282 -24.89 9.53 -13.02
N PHE A 283 -26.10 9.06 -12.73
CA PHE A 283 -27.07 8.58 -13.71
C PHE A 283 -28.38 9.35 -13.54
N GLU A 284 -28.79 10.04 -14.60
CA GLU A 284 -30.02 10.83 -14.69
C GLU A 284 -30.85 10.27 -15.85
N ASP A 285 -31.69 9.27 -15.54
CA ASP A 285 -32.49 8.56 -16.54
C ASP A 285 -31.66 8.06 -17.74
N ALA A 286 -30.48 7.51 -17.46
CA ALA A 286 -29.58 6.97 -18.49
C ALA A 286 -30.24 5.79 -19.20
N PHE A 287 -30.50 5.91 -20.51
CA PHE A 287 -31.13 4.83 -21.28
C PHE A 287 -30.15 3.70 -21.56
N VAL A 288 -30.60 2.46 -21.40
CA VAL A 288 -29.87 1.26 -21.82
C VAL A 288 -30.82 0.31 -22.53
N SER A 289 -30.40 -0.24 -23.68
CA SER A 289 -31.26 -1.11 -24.48
C SER A 289 -31.41 -2.50 -23.85
N ASP A 290 -32.48 -3.23 -24.20
CA ASP A 290 -32.66 -4.64 -23.81
C ASP A 290 -31.48 -5.51 -24.27
N ALA A 291 -30.86 -5.14 -25.40
CA ALA A 291 -29.72 -5.86 -25.94
C ALA A 291 -28.45 -5.67 -25.11
N ASP A 292 -28.34 -4.62 -24.29
CA ASP A 292 -27.15 -4.27 -23.48
C ASP A 292 -27.26 -4.73 -22.02
N VAL A 293 -28.27 -5.56 -21.71
CA VAL A 293 -28.36 -6.32 -20.47
C VAL A 293 -27.39 -7.50 -20.53
N ILE A 294 -26.41 -7.54 -19.62
CA ILE A 294 -25.36 -8.57 -19.60
C ILE A 294 -25.71 -9.68 -18.62
N GLY A 295 -25.70 -10.93 -19.09
CA GLY A 295 -25.99 -12.12 -18.27
C GLY A 295 -27.47 -12.31 -17.91
N GLY A 296 -28.36 -11.41 -18.31
CA GLY A 296 -29.80 -11.49 -18.09
C GLY A 296 -30.29 -10.79 -16.80
N LEU A 297 -31.60 -10.56 -16.73
CA LEU A 297 -32.25 -9.88 -15.60
C LEU A 297 -32.12 -10.69 -14.31
N ARG A 298 -31.88 -9.99 -13.19
CA ARG A 298 -31.74 -10.57 -11.85
C ARG A 298 -30.60 -11.61 -11.73
N LYS A 299 -29.63 -11.57 -12.64
CA LYS A 299 -28.43 -12.42 -12.61
C LYS A 299 -27.18 -11.67 -12.16
N GLY A 300 -27.31 -10.37 -11.89
CA GLY A 300 -26.21 -9.49 -11.48
C GLY A 300 -25.56 -9.92 -10.18
N TRP A 301 -26.30 -10.45 -9.19
CA TRP A 301 -25.68 -10.94 -7.95
C TRP A 301 -24.65 -12.05 -8.22
N ALA A 302 -25.05 -13.07 -8.98
CA ALA A 302 -24.17 -14.18 -9.36
C ALA A 302 -22.99 -13.70 -10.23
N LEU A 303 -23.27 -12.82 -11.20
CA LEU A 303 -22.25 -12.28 -12.11
C LEU A 303 -21.23 -11.39 -11.39
N ASN A 304 -21.67 -10.57 -10.42
CA ASN A 304 -20.80 -9.76 -9.56
C ASN A 304 -19.88 -10.68 -8.75
N ARG A 305 -20.44 -11.70 -8.09
CA ARG A 305 -19.65 -12.67 -7.30
C ARG A 305 -18.62 -13.42 -8.15
N ALA A 306 -18.98 -13.83 -9.36
CA ALA A 306 -18.04 -14.45 -10.29
C ALA A 306 -16.90 -13.47 -10.68
N THR A 307 -17.26 -12.22 -11.00
CA THR A 307 -16.31 -11.15 -11.33
C THR A 307 -15.33 -10.90 -10.18
N LEU A 308 -15.82 -10.78 -8.95
CA LEU A 308 -15.00 -10.56 -7.75
C LEU A 308 -14.09 -11.75 -7.42
N ASN A 309 -14.58 -12.98 -7.60
CA ASN A 309 -13.73 -14.17 -7.44
C ASN A 309 -12.57 -14.16 -8.44
N ALA A 310 -12.83 -13.78 -9.70
CA ALA A 310 -11.78 -13.69 -10.72
C ALA A 310 -10.79 -12.53 -10.44
N SER A 311 -11.26 -11.39 -9.97
CA SER A 311 -10.43 -10.18 -9.78
C SER A 311 -9.53 -10.19 -8.54
N ARG A 312 -9.85 -11.03 -7.53
CA ARG A 312 -9.04 -11.19 -6.31
C ARG A 312 -7.62 -11.69 -6.58
N TYR A 313 -7.40 -12.51 -7.61
CA TYR A 313 -6.05 -12.98 -7.97
C TYR A 313 -5.15 -11.85 -8.51
N PRO A 314 -5.59 -11.02 -9.48
CA PRO A 314 -4.89 -9.78 -9.84
C PRO A 314 -4.60 -8.86 -8.66
N VAL A 315 -5.55 -8.67 -7.73
CA VAL A 315 -5.31 -7.83 -6.53
C VAL A 315 -4.22 -8.44 -5.63
N ALA A 316 -4.22 -9.75 -5.45
CA ALA A 316 -3.14 -10.45 -4.74
C ALA A 316 -1.79 -10.26 -5.46
N ALA A 317 -1.76 -10.39 -6.78
CA ALA A 317 -0.56 -10.18 -7.59
C ALA A 317 -0.01 -8.75 -7.47
N MET A 318 -0.90 -7.75 -7.39
CA MET A 318 -0.51 -6.37 -7.16
C MET A 318 0.24 -6.24 -5.84
N ALA A 319 -0.28 -6.84 -4.77
CA ALA A 319 0.37 -6.84 -3.46
C ALA A 319 1.73 -7.56 -3.50
N VAL A 320 1.83 -8.72 -4.19
CA VAL A 320 3.11 -9.43 -4.38
C VAL A 320 4.13 -8.57 -5.13
N GLY A 321 3.71 -7.85 -6.18
CA GLY A 321 4.58 -6.96 -6.94
C GLY A 321 5.10 -5.80 -6.10
N ILE A 322 4.23 -5.17 -5.30
CA ILE A 322 4.60 -4.10 -4.36
C ILE A 322 5.60 -4.63 -3.32
N ALA A 323 5.30 -5.77 -2.68
CA ALA A 323 6.17 -6.40 -1.70
C ALA A 323 7.55 -6.74 -2.29
N ARG A 324 7.58 -7.32 -3.49
CA ARG A 324 8.81 -7.61 -4.22
C ARG A 324 9.65 -6.35 -4.43
N ARG A 325 9.01 -5.26 -4.87
CA ARG A 325 9.72 -3.99 -5.09
C ARG A 325 10.28 -3.42 -3.79
N ALA A 326 9.53 -3.49 -2.70
CA ALA A 326 10.01 -3.07 -1.38
C ALA A 326 11.24 -3.89 -0.94
N CYS A 327 11.24 -5.20 -1.16
CA CYS A 327 12.40 -6.07 -0.92
C CYS A 327 13.61 -5.68 -1.75
N GLU A 328 13.44 -5.52 -3.07
CA GLU A 328 14.52 -5.13 -3.99
C GLU A 328 15.13 -3.77 -3.60
N LEU A 329 14.29 -2.78 -3.28
CA LEU A 329 14.73 -1.45 -2.85
C LEU A 329 15.49 -1.51 -1.52
N ALA A 330 14.96 -2.22 -0.52
CA ALA A 330 15.61 -2.36 0.78
C ALA A 330 16.93 -3.12 0.69
N LEU A 331 16.98 -4.17 -0.14
CA LEU A 331 18.21 -4.94 -0.38
C LEU A 331 19.28 -4.07 -1.04
N ASN A 332 18.94 -3.34 -2.12
CA ASN A 332 19.86 -2.43 -2.78
C ASN A 332 20.36 -1.35 -1.82
N HIS A 333 19.45 -0.73 -1.07
CA HIS A 333 19.80 0.26 -0.05
C HIS A 333 20.77 -0.32 0.99
N ALA A 334 20.54 -1.55 1.46
CA ALA A 334 21.40 -2.20 2.44
C ALA A 334 22.79 -2.53 1.87
N MET A 335 22.89 -2.86 0.58
CA MET A 335 24.18 -3.11 -0.07
C MET A 335 24.99 -1.83 -0.27
N ASP A 336 24.33 -0.74 -0.65
CA ASP A 336 25.01 0.51 -1.04
C ASP A 336 25.30 1.43 0.15
N THR A 337 24.44 1.42 1.18
CA THR A 337 24.54 2.32 2.32
C THR A 337 25.58 1.84 3.32
N ARG A 338 26.42 2.73 3.82
CA ARG A 338 27.43 2.42 4.85
C ARG A 338 27.09 3.06 6.19
N LEU A 339 27.21 2.29 7.25
CA LEU A 339 27.13 2.73 8.64
C LEU A 339 28.37 2.17 9.36
N GLY A 340 29.00 2.97 10.24
CA GLY A 340 30.19 2.51 10.98
C GLY A 340 31.33 1.98 10.08
N GLY A 341 31.49 2.52 8.87
CA GLY A 341 32.52 2.12 7.91
C GLY A 341 32.21 0.85 7.09
N ARG A 342 31.13 0.11 7.37
CA ARG A 342 30.75 -1.11 6.64
C ARG A 342 29.36 -1.01 5.98
N PRO A 343 29.08 -1.77 4.91
CA PRO A 343 27.75 -1.80 4.31
C PRO A 343 26.67 -2.21 5.32
N LEU A 344 25.48 -1.64 5.21
CA LEU A 344 24.35 -1.90 6.10
C LEU A 344 23.94 -3.38 6.07
N ILE A 345 24.07 -4.06 4.92
CA ILE A 345 23.86 -5.50 4.79
C ILE A 345 24.84 -6.35 5.61
N SER A 346 25.94 -5.78 6.13
CA SER A 346 26.88 -6.50 6.99
C SER A 346 26.38 -6.68 8.43
N TYR A 347 25.34 -5.92 8.82
CA TYR A 347 24.74 -6.02 10.15
C TYR A 347 23.71 -7.17 10.17
N GLN A 348 23.80 -8.04 11.18
CA GLN A 348 22.97 -9.26 11.22
C GLN A 348 21.48 -8.95 11.35
N GLU A 349 21.12 -7.91 12.10
CA GLU A 349 19.73 -7.48 12.26
C GLU A 349 19.11 -7.08 10.92
N VAL A 350 19.91 -6.44 10.06
CA VAL A 350 19.53 -6.08 8.68
C VAL A 350 19.36 -7.33 7.83
N GLN A 351 20.29 -8.29 7.93
CA GLN A 351 20.20 -9.56 7.21
C GLN A 351 18.96 -10.36 7.61
N LEU A 352 18.63 -10.43 8.90
CA LEU A 352 17.44 -11.11 9.41
C LEU A 352 16.15 -10.47 8.88
N GLN A 353 16.09 -9.14 8.90
CA GLN A 353 14.93 -8.42 8.38
C GLN A 353 14.77 -8.59 6.86
N LEU A 354 15.86 -8.51 6.09
CA LEU A 354 15.84 -8.79 4.65
C LEU A 354 15.45 -10.24 4.35
N ALA A 355 15.98 -11.21 5.10
CA ALA A 355 15.63 -12.62 4.96
C ALA A 355 14.13 -12.85 5.20
N GLN A 356 13.56 -12.21 6.23
CA GLN A 356 12.12 -12.25 6.50
C GLN A 356 11.31 -11.67 5.34
N MET A 357 11.69 -10.48 4.86
CA MET A 357 11.03 -9.82 3.72
C MET A 357 11.02 -10.71 2.47
N VAL A 358 12.16 -11.34 2.15
CA VAL A 358 12.29 -12.26 1.02
C VAL A 358 11.44 -13.51 1.24
N ALA A 359 11.50 -14.13 2.41
CA ALA A 359 10.74 -15.32 2.74
C ALA A 359 9.22 -15.06 2.61
N GLU A 360 8.71 -14.00 3.24
CA GLU A 360 7.29 -13.66 3.19
C GLU A 360 6.83 -13.35 1.77
N THR A 361 7.62 -12.58 0.99
CA THR A 361 7.30 -12.28 -0.41
C THR A 361 7.18 -13.56 -1.24
N ARG A 362 8.10 -14.52 -1.06
CA ARG A 362 8.05 -15.80 -1.77
C ARG A 362 6.87 -16.64 -1.33
N THR A 363 6.56 -16.67 -0.03
CA THR A 363 5.38 -17.39 0.50
C THR A 363 4.08 -16.89 -0.14
N ILE A 364 3.86 -15.57 -0.19
CA ILE A 364 2.63 -15.03 -0.79
C ILE A 364 2.58 -15.22 -2.31
N ARG A 365 3.74 -15.17 -2.99
CA ARG A 365 3.85 -15.50 -4.43
C ARG A 365 3.50 -16.96 -4.70
N SER A 366 4.10 -17.90 -3.96
CA SER A 366 3.85 -19.33 -4.11
C SER A 366 2.39 -19.68 -3.86
N LEU A 367 1.78 -19.13 -2.80
CA LEU A 367 0.35 -19.29 -2.52
C LEU A 367 -0.49 -18.81 -3.71
N LEU A 368 -0.22 -17.60 -4.21
CA LEU A 368 -0.95 -17.03 -5.34
C LEU A 368 -0.80 -17.90 -6.60
N TRP A 369 0.42 -18.24 -6.99
CA TRP A 369 0.68 -19.02 -8.21
C TRP A 369 0.12 -20.43 -8.12
N GLN A 370 0.17 -21.07 -6.94
CA GLN A 370 -0.46 -22.36 -6.70
C GLN A 370 -1.99 -22.27 -6.88
N GLN A 371 -2.64 -21.27 -6.28
CA GLN A 371 -4.08 -21.11 -6.39
C GLN A 371 -4.52 -20.69 -7.80
N ALA A 372 -3.75 -19.84 -8.46
CA ALA A 372 -4.03 -19.38 -9.81
C ALA A 372 -3.79 -20.48 -10.85
N SER A 373 -2.81 -21.37 -10.65
CA SER A 373 -2.52 -22.47 -11.59
C SER A 373 -3.50 -23.66 -11.48
N GLY A 374 -4.08 -23.89 -10.29
CA GLY A 374 -4.80 -25.12 -9.95
C GLY A 374 -6.15 -25.36 -10.63
N SER A 375 -6.75 -24.38 -11.32
CA SER A 375 -7.90 -24.60 -12.21
C SER A 375 -8.14 -23.42 -13.16
N GLN A 376 -8.78 -23.68 -14.31
CA GLN A 376 -9.28 -22.64 -15.22
C GLN A 376 -10.34 -21.72 -14.56
N GLN A 377 -10.94 -22.18 -13.46
CA GLN A 377 -11.97 -21.47 -12.73
C GLN A 377 -11.40 -20.83 -11.47
N ALA A 378 -11.84 -19.61 -11.16
CA ALA A 378 -11.48 -18.93 -9.92
C ALA A 378 -12.32 -19.48 -8.75
N ARG A 379 -11.72 -20.35 -7.94
CA ARG A 379 -12.37 -20.87 -6.73
C ARG A 379 -12.39 -19.81 -5.65
N GLN A 380 -13.56 -19.52 -5.10
CA GLN A 380 -13.74 -18.46 -4.10
C GLN A 380 -12.77 -18.56 -2.91
N ALA A 381 -12.63 -19.75 -2.32
CA ALA A 381 -11.75 -19.95 -1.17
C ALA A 381 -10.29 -19.60 -1.51
N GLY A 382 -9.78 -20.13 -2.63
CA GLY A 382 -8.42 -19.84 -3.09
C GLY A 382 -8.21 -18.36 -3.39
N ALA A 383 -9.16 -17.74 -4.11
CA ALA A 383 -9.11 -16.32 -4.44
C ALA A 383 -9.11 -15.41 -3.19
N CYS A 384 -9.98 -15.69 -2.22
CA CYS A 384 -10.06 -14.94 -0.97
C CYS A 384 -8.77 -15.10 -0.14
N ILE A 385 -8.28 -16.33 0.04
CA ILE A 385 -7.05 -16.62 0.80
C ILE A 385 -5.86 -15.93 0.14
N SER A 386 -5.72 -16.01 -1.19
CA SER A 386 -4.65 -15.34 -1.92
C SER A 386 -4.71 -13.82 -1.72
N LYS A 387 -5.89 -13.19 -1.89
CA LYS A 387 -6.03 -11.74 -1.73
C LYS A 387 -5.69 -11.30 -0.32
N PHE A 388 -6.31 -11.89 0.69
CA PHE A 388 -6.11 -11.52 2.09
C PHE A 388 -4.65 -11.68 2.53
N MET A 389 -4.07 -12.86 2.32
CA MET A 389 -2.70 -13.14 2.75
C MET A 389 -1.69 -12.26 2.03
N ALA A 390 -1.85 -12.06 0.72
CA ALA A 390 -0.93 -11.23 -0.05
C ALA A 390 -1.01 -9.76 0.35
N THR A 391 -2.20 -9.18 0.53
CA THR A 391 -2.34 -7.76 0.89
C THR A 391 -1.77 -7.45 2.28
N ASP A 392 -2.08 -8.28 3.27
CA ASP A 392 -1.67 -8.02 4.66
C ASP A 392 -0.16 -8.20 4.84
N ARG A 393 0.42 -9.24 4.22
CA ARG A 393 1.87 -9.44 4.27
C ARG A 393 2.62 -8.39 3.45
N ALA A 394 2.11 -7.99 2.28
CA ALA A 394 2.74 -6.95 1.49
C ALA A 394 2.85 -5.63 2.27
N GLN A 395 1.84 -5.27 3.06
CA GLN A 395 1.92 -4.10 3.92
C GLN A 395 3.05 -4.23 4.95
N ALA A 396 3.11 -5.35 5.69
CA ALA A 396 4.17 -5.60 6.67
C ALA A 396 5.58 -5.57 6.03
N ILE A 397 5.71 -6.13 4.82
CA ILE A 397 6.96 -6.10 4.05
C ILE A 397 7.34 -4.67 3.66
N CYS A 398 6.38 -3.85 3.21
CA CYS A 398 6.63 -2.44 2.91
C CYS A 398 7.07 -1.67 4.14
N GLU A 399 6.42 -1.89 5.29
CA GLU A 399 6.79 -1.29 6.57
C GLU A 399 8.21 -1.69 7.00
N MET A 400 8.57 -2.97 6.84
CA MET A 400 9.93 -3.45 7.08
C MET A 400 10.94 -2.78 6.13
N GLY A 401 10.62 -2.66 4.84
CA GLY A 401 11.48 -2.02 3.85
C GLY A 401 11.68 -0.53 4.15
N MET A 402 10.60 0.19 4.47
CA MET A 402 10.68 1.60 4.87
C MET A 402 11.50 1.77 6.15
N ALA A 403 11.35 0.88 7.14
CA ALA A 403 12.15 0.92 8.36
C ALA A 403 13.65 0.73 8.11
N LEU A 404 14.02 -0.21 7.21
CA LEU A 404 15.42 -0.42 6.82
C LEU A 404 16.01 0.78 6.08
N MET A 405 15.22 1.44 5.23
CA MET A 405 15.66 2.60 4.45
C MET A 405 15.57 3.93 5.20
N ALA A 406 14.89 3.95 6.36
CA ALA A 406 14.61 5.13 7.17
C ALA A 406 14.09 6.31 6.31
N GLU A 407 14.84 7.41 6.29
CA GLU A 407 14.51 8.59 5.47
C GLU A 407 14.32 8.25 3.99
N HIS A 408 15.19 7.41 3.42
CA HIS A 408 15.17 7.07 2.00
C HIS A 408 13.90 6.29 1.62
N GLY A 409 13.28 5.61 2.59
CA GLY A 409 12.00 4.92 2.40
C GLY A 409 10.78 5.84 2.40
N THR A 410 10.94 7.12 2.77
CA THR A 410 9.83 8.07 2.95
C THR A 410 10.00 9.37 2.14
N ARG A 411 11.17 9.61 1.53
CA ARG A 411 11.45 10.76 0.65
C ARG A 411 10.51 10.88 -0.56
N THR A 412 9.86 9.79 -0.97
CA THR A 412 8.84 9.80 -2.03
C THR A 412 7.45 10.28 -1.59
N ALA A 413 7.16 10.39 -0.28
CA ALA A 413 5.82 10.74 0.22
C ALA A 413 5.75 12.11 0.94
N ALA A 414 6.88 12.75 1.23
CA ALA A 414 6.95 13.82 2.23
C ALA A 414 6.60 15.25 1.75
N TRP A 415 6.10 15.44 0.53
CA TRP A 415 5.87 16.81 -0.01
C TRP A 415 4.40 17.30 0.00
N HIS A 416 3.46 16.54 0.57
CA HIS A 416 2.02 16.87 0.44
C HIS A 416 1.32 17.46 1.67
N LEU A 417 2.02 17.74 2.77
CA LEU A 417 1.43 18.49 3.88
C LEU A 417 2.03 19.90 3.88
N GLY A 418 1.28 20.85 3.32
CA GLY A 418 1.56 22.27 3.45
C GLY A 418 1.82 22.61 4.92
N GLN A 419 2.79 23.50 5.16
CA GLN A 419 3.34 23.86 6.47
C GLN A 419 2.35 24.48 7.46
N SER A 420 1.06 24.57 7.13
CA SER A 420 0.05 25.24 7.93
C SER A 420 -0.98 24.23 8.43
N ALA A 421 -0.91 23.94 9.73
CA ALA A 421 -1.91 23.23 10.54
C ALA A 421 -1.77 21.71 10.74
N LEU A 422 -0.55 21.19 10.92
CA LEU A 422 -0.40 20.00 11.78
C LEU A 422 -0.38 20.46 13.26
N PRO A 423 -1.09 19.81 14.19
CA PRO A 423 -0.83 19.97 15.61
C PRO A 423 0.60 19.49 15.89
N GLY A 424 1.54 20.42 15.95
CA GLY A 424 2.94 20.15 16.28
C GLY A 424 3.11 19.92 17.77
N MET A 425 3.95 18.95 18.15
CA MET A 425 4.42 18.80 19.53
C MET A 425 5.60 19.75 19.76
N TYR A 426 5.51 20.61 20.76
CA TYR A 426 6.62 21.44 21.22
C TYR A 426 7.32 20.75 22.38
N VAL A 427 8.60 20.43 22.24
CA VAL A 427 9.42 19.89 23.33
C VAL A 427 10.04 21.08 24.07
N ALA A 428 9.45 21.44 25.21
CA ALA A 428 9.85 22.63 25.96
C ALA A 428 11.28 22.54 26.52
N ASP A 429 11.69 21.36 27.03
CA ASP A 429 13.04 21.03 27.48
C ASP A 429 13.13 19.51 27.73
N LEU A 430 14.33 18.90 27.55
CA LEU A 430 14.58 17.46 27.76
C LEU A 430 15.67 17.26 28.82
N PRO A 431 15.32 17.16 30.11
CA PRO A 431 16.24 16.60 31.10
C PRO A 431 16.57 15.15 30.71
N VAL A 432 17.83 14.76 30.89
CA VAL A 432 18.31 13.40 30.61
C VAL A 432 19.06 12.85 31.80
N THR A 433 19.03 11.53 31.97
CA THR A 433 19.63 10.87 33.14
C THR A 433 21.06 10.37 32.89
N THR A 434 21.59 10.47 31.66
CA THR A 434 22.92 9.94 31.30
C THR A 434 23.74 10.94 30.48
N ALA A 435 25.06 10.91 30.68
CA ALA A 435 26.01 11.69 29.89
C ALA A 435 25.97 11.35 28.40
N ALA A 436 25.72 10.08 28.05
CA ALA A 436 25.54 9.66 26.66
C ALA A 436 24.29 10.27 26.01
N ALA A 437 23.16 10.33 26.72
CA ALA A 437 21.93 10.96 26.22
C ALA A 437 22.04 12.49 26.17
N HIS A 438 22.89 13.08 27.01
CA HIS A 438 23.23 14.50 26.97
C HIS A 438 24.11 14.84 25.77
N ALA A 439 25.18 14.06 25.53
CA ALA A 439 26.06 14.22 24.38
C ALA A 439 25.30 13.99 23.05
N ALA A 440 24.53 12.90 22.95
CA ALA A 440 23.64 12.68 21.81
C ALA A 440 22.60 13.81 21.69
N GLY A 441 22.19 14.39 22.81
CA GLY A 441 21.26 15.50 22.84
C GLY A 441 21.81 16.77 22.20
N HIS A 442 23.01 17.14 22.66
CA HIS A 442 23.80 18.24 22.13
C HIS A 442 24.12 18.04 20.66
N ASP A 443 24.56 16.84 20.27
CA ASP A 443 25.05 16.55 18.93
C ASP A 443 23.91 16.38 17.90
N CYS A 444 22.77 15.81 18.29
CA CYS A 444 21.64 15.59 17.39
C CYS A 444 20.69 16.80 17.29
N TRP A 445 20.50 17.56 18.37
CA TRP A 445 19.47 18.61 18.41
C TRP A 445 20.03 20.01 18.64
N GLY A 446 21.33 20.17 18.92
CA GLY A 446 21.96 21.48 19.08
C GLY A 446 21.56 22.26 20.32
N TYR A 447 20.89 21.61 21.26
CA TYR A 447 20.55 22.17 22.56
C TYR A 447 21.37 21.45 23.65
N PRO A 448 22.07 22.18 24.52
CA PRO A 448 22.66 21.57 25.71
C PRO A 448 21.52 21.04 26.57
N LYS A 449 21.45 19.71 26.74
CA LYS A 449 20.50 19.10 27.67
C LYS A 449 20.99 19.27 29.10
N ILE A 450 20.13 19.07 30.10
CA ILE A 450 20.59 19.10 31.49
C ILE A 450 20.63 17.66 32.00
N ILE A 451 21.77 17.25 32.56
CA ILE A 451 21.89 15.93 33.20
C ILE A 451 21.36 16.08 34.62
N VAL A 452 20.15 15.57 34.87
CA VAL A 452 19.52 15.64 36.19
C VAL A 452 18.81 14.34 36.53
N PRO A 453 18.69 14.00 37.82
CA PRO A 453 17.80 12.93 38.26
C PRO A 453 16.35 13.24 37.87
N ILE A 454 15.67 12.24 37.31
CA ILE A 454 14.23 12.27 37.04
C ILE A 454 13.61 11.17 37.89
N ASP A 455 12.96 11.56 38.99
CA ASP A 455 12.22 10.66 39.84
C ASP A 455 10.89 10.35 39.14
N PHE A 456 10.63 9.10 38.75
CA PHE A 456 9.38 8.70 38.10
C PHE A 456 8.74 7.51 38.80
N GLN A 457 7.48 7.67 39.19
CA GLN A 457 6.62 6.61 39.68
C GLN A 457 5.26 6.67 39.00
N LEU A 458 4.82 5.53 38.47
CA LEU A 458 3.45 5.34 37.96
C LEU A 458 2.91 4.02 38.50
N ARG A 459 2.00 4.09 39.46
CA ARG A 459 1.32 2.91 40.06
C ARG A 459 -0.17 3.00 39.74
N ASP A 460 -0.65 2.07 38.92
CA ASP A 460 -2.01 2.04 38.37
C ASP A 460 -2.44 3.32 37.64
N ARG A 461 -2.94 4.31 38.37
CA ARG A 461 -3.36 5.63 37.87
C ARG A 461 -2.66 6.77 38.57
N ASP A 462 -1.97 6.52 39.68
CA ASP A 462 -1.26 7.54 40.43
C ASP A 462 0.11 7.78 39.78
N LEU A 463 0.27 8.99 39.25
CA LEU A 463 1.46 9.51 38.59
C LEU A 463 2.18 10.46 39.53
N ASP A 464 3.49 10.25 39.67
CA ASP A 464 4.38 11.19 40.32
C ASP A 464 5.71 11.22 39.57
N CYS A 465 6.03 12.37 38.98
CA CYS A 465 7.23 12.57 38.20
C CYS A 465 7.86 13.90 38.61
N GLY A 466 9.07 13.85 39.17
CA GLY A 466 9.83 15.02 39.61
C GLY A 466 11.14 15.17 38.85
N VAL A 467 11.46 16.41 38.48
CA VAL A 467 12.78 16.78 37.94
C VAL A 467 13.48 17.63 38.99
N ARG A 468 14.70 17.24 39.36
CA ARG A 468 15.52 17.97 40.34
C ARG A 468 16.65 18.73 39.65
N SER A 469 17.29 19.66 40.35
CA SER A 469 18.50 20.36 39.91
C SER A 469 19.69 19.39 39.82
N GLU A 470 20.77 19.85 39.19
CA GLU A 470 22.00 19.08 38.96
C GLU A 470 22.65 18.63 40.27
N ASP A 471 22.53 19.43 41.33
CA ASP A 471 22.97 19.11 42.70
C ASP A 471 21.95 18.30 43.51
N GLY A 472 20.79 18.01 42.94
CA GLY A 472 19.67 17.28 43.55
C GLY A 472 18.89 18.03 44.63
N GLN A 473 19.29 19.27 44.97
CA GLN A 473 18.78 20.00 46.13
C GLN A 473 17.41 20.65 45.87
N ALA A 474 17.14 21.11 44.65
CA ALA A 474 15.93 21.82 44.30
C ALA A 474 15.04 21.03 43.33
N GLN A 475 13.71 21.05 43.55
CA GLN A 475 12.75 20.39 42.65
C GLN A 475 12.30 21.36 41.55
N LEU A 476 12.88 21.26 40.37
CA LEU A 476 12.63 22.18 39.25
C LEU A 476 11.18 22.15 38.76
N CYS A 477 10.62 20.95 38.61
CA CYS A 477 9.21 20.76 38.32
C CYS A 477 8.73 19.38 38.80
N ARG A 478 7.43 19.24 39.02
CA ARG A 478 6.80 17.96 39.38
C ARG A 478 5.43 17.85 38.75
N LEU A 479 5.23 16.79 37.99
CA LEU A 479 3.96 16.38 37.42
C LEU A 479 3.38 15.28 38.31
N HIS A 480 2.30 15.57 39.02
CA HIS A 480 1.71 14.62 39.96
C HIS A 480 0.19 14.62 39.90
N GLY A 481 -0.43 13.51 40.29
CA GLY A 481 -1.87 13.34 40.39
C GLY A 481 -2.32 11.99 39.83
N ARG A 482 -3.63 11.81 39.74
CA ARG A 482 -4.30 10.59 39.31
C ARG A 482 -4.84 10.74 37.89
N ILE A 483 -4.29 9.92 37.00
CA ILE A 483 -4.70 9.81 35.61
C ILE A 483 -6.15 9.33 35.50
N GLY A 484 -6.89 9.89 34.55
CA GLY A 484 -8.27 9.52 34.27
C GLY A 484 -8.46 8.11 33.67
N ALA A 485 -9.69 7.83 33.24
CA ALA A 485 -10.01 6.61 32.50
C ALA A 485 -9.28 6.59 31.15
N GLY A 486 -8.91 5.41 30.67
CA GLY A 486 -8.17 5.27 29.42
C GLY A 486 -8.14 3.84 28.90
N VAL A 487 -7.73 3.70 27.63
CA VAL A 487 -7.68 2.43 26.89
C VAL A 487 -6.23 2.06 26.56
N LYS A 488 -5.97 0.75 26.40
CA LYS A 488 -4.68 0.24 25.92
C LYS A 488 -4.74 0.08 24.40
N MET A 489 -3.71 0.53 23.71
CA MET A 489 -3.56 0.43 22.25
C MET A 489 -2.10 0.21 21.86
N SER A 490 -1.86 -0.11 20.60
CA SER A 490 -0.50 -0.17 20.04
C SER A 490 0.08 1.23 19.93
N ALA A 491 1.34 1.43 20.34
CA ALA A 491 2.01 2.72 20.21
C ALA A 491 2.41 2.98 18.75
N PRO A 492 2.01 4.11 18.14
CA PRO A 492 2.50 4.49 16.82
C PRO A 492 3.93 4.99 16.89
N ASN A 493 4.76 4.65 15.90
CA ASN A 493 6.10 5.23 15.76
C ASN A 493 6.01 6.75 15.72
N LEU A 494 6.92 7.44 16.42
CA LEU A 494 6.96 8.90 16.43
C LEU A 494 7.90 9.38 15.32
N MET A 495 7.47 10.40 14.57
CA MET A 495 8.33 11.11 13.64
C MET A 495 8.59 12.50 14.21
N THR A 496 9.86 12.81 14.44
CA THR A 496 10.29 14.10 14.99
C THR A 496 11.03 14.90 13.93
N TYR A 497 10.82 16.21 13.95
CA TYR A 497 11.51 17.17 13.10
C TYR A 497 12.26 18.15 14.00
N THR A 498 13.55 18.33 13.78
CA THR A 498 14.40 19.21 14.60
C THR A 498 15.16 20.16 13.70
N LEU A 499 15.08 21.46 13.98
CA LEU A 499 15.92 22.44 13.32
C LEU A 499 17.31 22.45 13.99
N PHE A 500 18.35 22.02 13.28
CA PHE A 500 19.74 22.01 13.75
C PHE A 500 20.62 22.79 12.76
N LYS A 501 21.28 23.85 13.26
CA LYS A 501 22.14 24.76 12.48
C LYS A 501 21.48 25.30 11.20
N GLY A 502 20.20 25.68 11.29
CA GLY A 502 19.43 26.23 10.16
C GLY A 502 18.97 25.19 9.14
N GLN A 503 19.26 23.91 9.37
CA GLN A 503 18.79 22.80 8.54
C GLN A 503 17.74 22.01 9.33
N LEU A 504 16.63 21.63 8.71
CA LEU A 504 15.62 20.80 9.36
C LEU A 504 16.09 19.35 9.29
N TRP A 505 15.99 18.58 10.36
CA TRP A 505 16.42 17.18 10.48
C TRP A 505 15.25 16.33 10.89
N ARG A 506 15.11 15.13 10.32
CA ARG A 506 14.03 14.21 10.65
C ARG A 506 14.56 12.94 11.32
N THR A 507 13.89 12.53 12.39
CA THR A 507 14.22 11.32 13.16
C THR A 507 12.96 10.50 13.44
N VAL A 508 13.01 9.19 13.15
CA VAL A 508 11.92 8.25 13.47
C VAL A 508 12.25 7.52 14.76
N ILE A 509 11.36 7.60 15.75
CA ILE A 509 11.47 6.89 17.02
C ILE A 509 10.52 5.69 16.95
N ASN A 510 11.09 4.49 16.88
CA ASN A 510 10.30 3.26 16.88
C ASN A 510 9.74 2.99 18.28
N THR A 511 8.42 2.88 18.43
CA THR A 511 7.79 2.60 19.72
C THR A 511 7.23 1.18 19.70
N ARG A 512 8.04 0.16 20.00
CA ARG A 512 7.63 -1.26 20.03
C ARG A 512 6.76 -1.65 21.23
N GLY A 513 6.02 -0.71 21.82
CA GLY A 513 5.30 -0.90 23.10
C GLY A 513 3.79 -0.84 22.99
N ARG A 514 3.11 -1.34 24.04
CA ARG A 514 1.69 -1.04 24.29
C ARG A 514 1.61 0.31 24.99
N MET A 515 0.86 1.23 24.40
CA MET A 515 0.56 2.53 24.98
C MET A 515 -0.78 2.48 25.70
N ARG A 516 -0.88 3.17 26.83
CA ARG A 516 -2.15 3.52 27.46
C ARG A 516 -2.45 4.98 27.14
N HIS A 517 -3.65 5.23 26.68
CA HIS A 517 -4.15 6.55 26.32
C HIS A 517 -5.32 6.90 27.25
N ALA A 518 -5.15 7.91 28.09
CA ALA A 518 -6.09 8.25 29.15
C ALA A 518 -6.39 9.76 29.20
N LEU A 519 -7.54 10.11 29.78
CA LEU A 519 -7.85 11.49 30.13
C LEU A 519 -6.89 11.98 31.22
N GLY A 520 -6.67 13.29 31.30
CA GLY A 520 -5.78 13.92 32.26
C GLY A 520 -6.04 13.58 33.73
N GLY A 521 -7.32 13.48 34.11
CA GLY A 521 -7.70 13.34 35.51
C GLY A 521 -7.44 14.63 36.28
N ASP A 522 -6.83 14.54 37.46
CA ASP A 522 -6.42 15.66 38.31
C ASP A 522 -4.89 15.90 38.28
N VAL A 523 -4.20 15.31 37.30
CA VAL A 523 -2.76 15.51 37.10
C VAL A 523 -2.44 16.99 36.94
N THR A 524 -1.43 17.49 37.65
CA THR A 524 -1.05 18.90 37.64
C THR A 524 0.46 19.05 37.56
N LEU A 525 0.94 20.01 36.77
CA LEU A 525 2.36 20.37 36.71
C LEU A 525 2.68 21.53 37.67
N GLN A 526 3.53 21.30 38.65
CA GLN A 526 4.06 22.34 39.53
C GLN A 526 5.50 22.70 39.16
N CYS A 527 5.86 23.98 39.30
CA CYS A 527 7.16 24.53 38.89
C CYS A 527 7.72 25.47 39.96
N ASP A 528 7.46 25.19 41.23
CA ASP A 528 7.70 26.13 42.34
C ASP A 528 9.07 25.98 42.98
N GLY A 529 9.74 24.84 42.81
CA GLY A 529 11.12 24.66 43.26
C GLY A 529 12.12 25.01 42.14
N GLY A 530 13.33 25.39 42.55
CA GLY A 530 14.42 25.71 41.61
C GLY A 530 14.64 27.19 41.31
N GLY A 531 13.88 28.12 41.89
CA GLY A 531 14.15 29.56 41.77
C GLY A 531 14.17 30.05 40.32
N ASP A 532 15.28 30.69 39.93
CA ASP A 532 15.57 31.22 38.58
C ASP A 532 16.09 30.17 37.58
N HIS A 533 15.96 28.87 37.91
CA HIS A 533 16.40 27.83 37.00
C HIS A 533 15.68 27.94 35.64
N PRO A 534 16.40 27.95 34.50
CA PRO A 534 15.84 28.22 33.18
C PRO A 534 14.65 27.33 32.79
N LEU A 535 14.69 26.04 33.14
CA LEU A 535 13.59 25.09 32.92
C LEU A 535 12.30 25.56 33.61
N SER A 536 12.37 25.89 34.90
CA SER A 536 11.21 26.30 35.70
C SER A 536 10.65 27.64 35.22
N GLN A 537 11.52 28.59 34.84
CA GLN A 537 11.10 29.86 34.24
C GLN A 537 10.36 29.67 32.91
N ARG A 538 10.87 28.81 32.01
CA ARG A 538 10.21 28.54 30.72
C ARG A 538 8.88 27.84 30.87
N LEU A 539 8.78 26.82 31.72
CA LEU A 539 7.52 26.13 31.97
C LEU A 539 6.45 27.09 32.53
N ARG A 540 6.85 28.03 33.38
CA ARG A 540 5.98 29.13 33.86
C ARG A 540 5.60 30.08 32.72
N ALA A 541 6.56 30.52 31.90
CA ALA A 541 6.31 31.42 30.77
C ALA A 541 5.36 30.81 29.71
N LEU A 542 5.39 29.48 29.56
CA LEU A 542 4.45 28.73 28.72
C LEU A 542 3.06 28.55 29.35
N GLY A 543 2.84 29.04 30.57
CA GLY A 543 1.58 28.90 31.30
C GLY A 543 1.29 27.47 31.77
N LEU A 544 2.31 26.62 31.86
CA LEU A 544 2.13 25.21 32.25
C LEU A 544 2.14 25.00 33.77
N HIS A 545 2.54 26.00 34.54
CA HIS A 545 2.45 25.94 36.00
C HIS A 545 0.99 25.93 36.46
N GLY A 546 0.62 24.90 37.24
CA GLY A 546 -0.75 24.65 37.67
C GLY A 546 -1.65 24.07 36.57
N ALA A 547 -1.13 23.79 35.37
CA ALA A 547 -1.93 23.27 34.27
C ALA A 547 -2.24 21.78 34.44
N THR A 548 -3.45 21.41 34.07
CA THR A 548 -3.91 20.02 33.97
C THR A 548 -3.86 19.57 32.51
N PRO A 549 -3.19 18.46 32.18
CA PRO A 549 -3.19 17.96 30.82
C PRO A 549 -4.59 17.50 30.44
N LEU A 550 -5.02 17.74 29.20
CA LEU A 550 -6.27 17.16 28.70
C LEU A 550 -6.19 15.63 28.65
N MET A 551 -4.99 15.11 28.44
CA MET A 551 -4.74 13.72 28.08
C MET A 551 -3.34 13.29 28.54
N VAL A 552 -3.24 12.06 29.02
CA VAL A 552 -1.98 11.44 29.44
C VAL A 552 -1.77 10.14 28.66
N GLN A 553 -0.60 10.02 28.05
CA GLN A 553 -0.16 8.82 27.37
C GLN A 553 1.02 8.20 28.13
N SER A 554 0.96 6.90 28.40
CA SER A 554 2.05 6.17 29.06
C SER A 554 2.38 4.90 28.28
N ILE A 555 3.66 4.61 28.10
CA ILE A 555 4.14 3.42 27.38
C ILE A 555 5.07 2.61 28.28
N GLN A 556 4.92 1.29 28.28
CA GLN A 556 5.87 0.39 28.93
C GLN A 556 6.88 -0.15 27.91
N GLY A 557 8.17 -0.12 28.24
CA GLY A 557 9.22 -0.73 27.42
C GLY A 557 9.55 0.05 26.14
N MET A 558 9.72 1.38 26.25
CA MET A 558 10.17 2.19 25.11
C MET A 558 11.59 1.80 24.70
N GLN A 559 11.75 1.14 23.55
CA GLN A 559 13.04 1.01 22.86
C GLN A 559 13.13 2.09 21.78
N ALA A 560 13.63 3.26 22.16
CA ALA A 560 13.95 4.29 21.18
C ALA A 560 15.22 3.89 20.42
N ILE A 561 15.04 3.29 19.24
CA ILE A 561 16.12 3.26 18.25
C ILE A 561 16.07 4.62 17.57
N LEU A 562 17.03 5.48 17.90
CA LEU A 562 17.26 6.75 17.21
C LEU A 562 18.13 6.44 15.99
N PRO A 563 17.58 6.36 14.76
CA PRO A 563 18.43 6.43 13.58
C PRO A 563 19.12 7.80 13.59
N ALA A 564 20.34 7.87 13.04
CA ALA A 564 20.98 9.15 12.78
C ALA A 564 19.99 10.04 12.04
N GLY A 565 19.71 11.24 12.59
CA GLY A 565 18.81 12.18 11.95
C GLY A 565 19.28 12.45 10.53
N VAL A 566 18.37 12.77 9.62
CA VAL A 566 18.72 13.10 8.24
C VAL A 566 18.23 14.51 7.93
N PRO A 567 19.06 15.38 7.32
CA PRO A 567 18.61 16.69 6.93
C PRO A 567 17.48 16.62 5.88
N VAL A 568 16.38 17.28 6.19
CA VAL A 568 15.27 17.62 5.30
C VAL A 568 15.75 18.76 4.41
N THR A 569 16.14 18.40 3.19
CA THR A 569 16.45 19.34 2.09
C THR A 569 15.20 19.73 1.32
#